data_AF-A0A554J2Z3-F1
#
_entry.id   AF-A0A554J2Z3-F1
#
_cell.length_a   1.000
_cell.length_b   1.000
_cell.length_c   1.000
_cell.angle_alpha   90.00
_cell.angle_beta   90.00
_cell.angle_gamma   90.00
#
_symmetry.space_group_name_H-M   'P 1'
#
loop_
_entity.id
_entity.type
_entity.pdbx_description
1 polymer ?
#
loop_
_entity_poly.entity_id
_entity_poly.type
_entity_poly.pdbx_seq_one_letter_code
_entity_poly.pdbx_strand_id
1 'polypeptide(L)'
;MMVTKKQKQVLDFITGYQKRKGYAPSLDEIRKKFKLASVSTAHFHVGRLRDLGYISKEENKPRSIEALGRETMVKIPLLGTIAAGQPITLFDVPKEMIAVPKSKIPPSSEVYALHVVGNSMIDENINNGDIVLVQHQETAENGQKVVALIDNQEATLKKFYKEKGQIRLQPANKNMEPLIFRNGRDISIQGIVLDVIHEEGFGTIKLPEYKEAGGQRRLPLNQIICGDAIDVMKTFPLNSIDLVVTSPPYDELRNYRGYNFDFEGIANGLFRVLKKGGVLVWVVGDQTIKSNETATSFKHALFFKQIGFNLFDTMIYLKPPRGAVGNNKTYWQTFEYMFVFSKGTPKTINLIKDRENKDERDGDTGTKKLHDGSLLKQKRAGYAKYGRRTNVWEYLIGKGHSASDKIAYEHPAIFPEKLAQDHIISWSNKGEIVYDPFMGSGTTAKMAILTKRNYIGSELSREYCEIAQKRIKCLQ
;
A
#
# COMPACT_ATOMS: atom_id res chain seq x y z
N MET A 1 23.94 -16.34 -1.93
CA MET A 1 24.90 -17.23 -2.63
C MET A 1 25.86 -16.39 -3.47
N MET A 2 27.17 -16.67 -3.42
CA MET A 2 28.18 -15.95 -4.21
C MET A 2 28.30 -16.48 -5.64
N VAL A 3 28.61 -15.59 -6.59
CA VAL A 3 28.88 -15.95 -7.99
C VAL A 3 30.25 -16.63 -8.09
N THR A 4 30.32 -17.77 -8.79
CA THR A 4 31.60 -18.48 -9.00
C THR A 4 32.52 -17.70 -9.95
N LYS A 5 33.83 -17.93 -9.88
CA LYS A 5 34.84 -17.30 -10.76
C LYS A 5 34.47 -17.40 -12.25
N LYS A 6 33.97 -18.57 -12.68
CA LYS A 6 33.56 -18.80 -14.07
C LYS A 6 32.30 -18.01 -14.45
N GLN A 7 31.32 -17.92 -13.56
CA GLN A 7 30.10 -17.12 -13.79
C GLN A 7 30.38 -15.62 -13.81
N LYS A 8 31.30 -15.13 -12.97
CA LYS A 8 31.76 -13.73 -13.01
C LYS A 8 32.40 -13.41 -14.36
N GLN A 9 33.27 -14.27 -14.86
CA GLN A 9 33.86 -14.11 -16.19
C GLN A 9 32.80 -14.08 -17.31
N VAL A 10 31.78 -14.94 -17.22
CA VAL A 10 30.66 -14.94 -18.18
C VAL A 10 29.87 -13.63 -18.12
N LEU A 11 29.58 -13.13 -16.92
CA LEU A 11 28.91 -11.83 -16.72
C LEU A 11 29.73 -10.68 -17.31
N ASP A 12 31.03 -10.61 -16.98
CA ASP A 12 31.94 -9.56 -17.49
C ASP A 12 32.03 -9.58 -19.02
N PHE A 13 32.01 -10.77 -19.63
CA PHE A 13 31.98 -10.91 -21.08
C PHE A 13 30.67 -10.41 -21.69
N ILE A 14 29.51 -10.74 -21.09
CA ILE A 14 28.19 -10.27 -21.57
C ILE A 14 28.14 -8.74 -21.52
N THR A 15 28.47 -8.15 -20.37
CA THR A 15 28.46 -6.69 -20.17
C THR A 15 29.44 -5.99 -21.12
N GLY A 16 30.66 -6.51 -21.26
CA GLY A 16 31.66 -5.94 -22.16
C GLY A 16 31.31 -6.11 -23.64
N TYR A 17 30.63 -7.19 -24.02
CA TYR A 17 30.16 -7.43 -25.39
C TYR A 17 29.04 -6.45 -25.76
N GLN A 18 28.07 -6.24 -24.87
CA GLN A 18 26.99 -5.26 -25.04
C GLN A 18 27.52 -3.84 -25.22
N LYS A 19 28.45 -3.41 -24.36
CA LYS A 19 29.04 -2.07 -24.44
C LYS A 19 29.76 -1.80 -25.77
N ARG A 20 30.37 -2.84 -26.39
CA ARG A 20 31.12 -2.69 -27.65
C ARG A 20 30.28 -2.85 -28.91
N LYS A 21 29.23 -3.68 -28.87
CA LYS A 21 28.46 -4.10 -30.06
C LYS A 21 27.03 -3.56 -30.08
N GLY A 22 26.54 -3.00 -28.98
CA GLY A 22 25.18 -2.48 -28.86
C GLY A 22 24.09 -3.57 -28.69
N TYR A 23 24.47 -4.85 -28.59
CA TYR A 23 23.56 -5.97 -28.39
C TYR A 23 24.23 -7.11 -27.60
N ALA A 24 23.42 -8.02 -27.05
CA ALA A 24 23.92 -9.12 -26.21
C ALA A 24 24.52 -10.29 -27.01
N PRO A 25 25.55 -10.98 -26.50
CA PRO A 25 26.09 -12.17 -27.15
C PRO A 25 25.08 -13.33 -27.14
N SER A 26 25.12 -14.16 -28.17
CA SER A 26 24.37 -15.42 -28.23
C SER A 26 25.00 -16.50 -27.33
N LEU A 27 24.22 -17.55 -27.00
CA LEU A 27 24.72 -18.66 -26.20
C LEU A 27 25.88 -19.40 -26.89
N ASP A 28 25.90 -19.46 -28.23
CA ASP A 28 27.02 -20.07 -28.96
C ASP A 28 28.28 -19.19 -28.92
N GLU A 29 28.16 -17.86 -28.92
CA GLU A 29 29.29 -16.94 -28.73
C GLU A 29 29.89 -17.05 -27.32
N ILE A 30 29.03 -17.19 -26.30
CA ILE A 30 29.46 -17.46 -24.92
C ILE A 30 30.18 -18.82 -24.85
N ARG A 31 29.62 -19.86 -25.47
CA ARG A 31 30.23 -21.20 -25.54
C ARG A 31 31.61 -21.16 -26.18
N LYS A 32 31.74 -20.52 -27.35
CA LYS A 32 33.00 -20.38 -28.09
C LYS A 32 34.04 -19.59 -27.29
N LYS A 33 33.65 -18.46 -26.70
CA LYS A 33 34.57 -17.61 -25.91
C LYS A 33 35.17 -18.35 -24.72
N PHE A 34 34.36 -19.12 -24.00
CA PHE A 34 34.77 -19.82 -22.78
C PHE A 34 35.19 -21.28 -23.00
N LYS A 35 35.24 -21.73 -24.27
CA LYS A 35 35.54 -23.11 -24.70
C LYS A 35 34.72 -24.14 -23.91
N LEU A 36 33.41 -23.88 -23.80
CA LEU A 36 32.50 -24.77 -23.07
C LEU A 36 32.12 -25.99 -23.92
N ALA A 37 31.93 -27.13 -23.27
CA ALA A 37 31.65 -28.41 -23.94
C ALA A 37 30.36 -28.38 -24.77
N SER A 38 29.34 -27.61 -24.34
CA SER A 38 28.05 -27.53 -25.04
C SER A 38 27.38 -26.16 -24.89
N VAL A 39 26.39 -25.88 -25.75
CA VAL A 39 25.52 -24.69 -25.64
C VAL A 39 24.69 -24.76 -24.35
N SER A 40 24.31 -25.97 -23.92
CA SER A 40 23.60 -26.20 -22.65
C SER A 40 24.41 -25.78 -21.43
N THR A 41 25.74 -25.93 -21.46
CA THR A 41 26.62 -25.42 -20.38
C THR A 41 26.64 -23.89 -20.34
N ALA A 42 26.61 -23.22 -21.50
CA ALA A 42 26.44 -21.76 -21.56
C ALA A 42 25.06 -21.36 -21.03
N HIS A 43 24.00 -22.09 -21.41
CA HIS A 43 22.65 -21.89 -20.90
C HIS A 43 22.58 -22.03 -19.38
N PHE A 44 23.29 -23.01 -18.79
CA PHE A 44 23.36 -23.20 -17.34
C PHE A 44 23.99 -22.01 -16.61
N HIS A 45 25.11 -21.48 -17.11
CA HIS A 45 25.76 -20.32 -16.49
C HIS A 45 24.91 -19.05 -16.61
N VAL A 46 24.28 -18.82 -17.76
CA VAL A 46 23.35 -17.71 -17.99
C VAL A 46 22.11 -17.87 -17.10
N GLY A 47 21.51 -19.07 -17.04
CA GLY A 47 20.38 -19.38 -16.17
C GLY A 47 20.69 -19.09 -14.70
N ARG A 48 21.84 -19.57 -14.18
CA ARG A 48 22.24 -19.23 -12.81
C ARG A 48 22.50 -17.74 -12.59
N LEU A 49 23.06 -17.02 -13.55
CA LEU A 49 23.25 -15.56 -13.44
C LEU A 49 21.89 -14.84 -13.40
N ARG A 50 20.90 -15.33 -14.16
CA ARG A 50 19.52 -14.85 -14.14
C ARG A 50 18.86 -15.13 -12.80
N ASP A 51 18.92 -16.36 -12.31
CA ASP A 51 18.31 -16.77 -11.04
C ASP A 51 18.94 -16.02 -9.85
N LEU A 52 20.20 -15.59 -9.97
CA LEU A 52 20.89 -14.76 -8.99
C LEU A 52 20.65 -13.24 -9.17
N GLY A 53 19.88 -12.84 -10.18
CA GLY A 53 19.49 -11.45 -10.46
C GLY A 53 20.57 -10.58 -11.11
N TYR A 54 21.60 -11.17 -11.74
CA TYR A 54 22.67 -10.44 -12.42
C TYR A 54 22.38 -10.12 -13.89
N ILE A 55 21.48 -10.87 -14.51
CA ILE A 55 21.06 -10.66 -15.90
C ILE A 55 19.55 -10.91 -16.04
N SER A 56 18.87 -10.18 -16.92
CA SER A 56 17.53 -10.55 -17.40
C SER A 56 17.68 -11.28 -18.74
N LYS A 57 16.75 -12.19 -19.06
CA LYS A 57 16.69 -12.84 -20.38
C LYS A 57 15.24 -13.23 -20.68
N GLU A 58 14.69 -12.72 -21.77
CA GLU A 58 13.38 -13.17 -22.28
C GLU A 58 13.51 -14.57 -22.89
N GLU A 59 12.59 -15.48 -22.55
CA GLU A 59 12.53 -16.82 -23.14
C GLU A 59 12.13 -16.74 -24.63
N ASN A 60 12.73 -17.61 -25.45
CA ASN A 60 12.51 -17.72 -26.91
C ASN A 60 12.93 -16.55 -27.81
N LYS A 61 13.68 -15.55 -27.31
CA LYS A 61 14.35 -14.56 -28.18
C LYS A 61 15.87 -14.73 -28.21
N PRO A 62 16.51 -14.83 -29.39
CA PRO A 62 17.96 -14.78 -29.48
C PRO A 62 18.44 -13.38 -29.07
N ARG A 63 19.50 -13.31 -28.25
CA ARG A 63 20.17 -12.07 -27.80
C ARG A 63 19.35 -11.16 -26.88
N SER A 64 18.38 -11.70 -26.13
CA SER A 64 17.58 -10.98 -25.12
C SER A 64 18.25 -10.84 -23.75
N ILE A 65 19.56 -11.07 -23.62
CA ILE A 65 20.24 -11.02 -22.33
C ILE A 65 20.55 -9.56 -21.99
N GLU A 66 19.97 -9.00 -20.93
CA GLU A 66 20.38 -7.67 -20.41
C GLU A 66 21.18 -7.85 -19.13
N ALA A 67 22.40 -7.31 -19.08
CA ALA A 67 23.14 -7.27 -17.83
C ALA A 67 22.49 -6.26 -16.88
N LEU A 68 21.87 -6.75 -15.81
CA LEU A 68 21.42 -5.92 -14.70
C LEU A 68 22.69 -5.56 -13.91
N GLY A 69 23.32 -4.46 -14.29
CA GLY A 69 24.44 -3.92 -13.55
C GLY A 69 23.99 -3.57 -12.14
N ARG A 70 24.25 -4.43 -11.15
CA ARG A 70 24.23 -4.00 -9.76
C ARG A 70 25.34 -2.97 -9.61
N GLU A 71 24.97 -1.69 -9.57
CA GLU A 71 25.83 -0.69 -8.95
C GLU A 71 26.22 -1.21 -7.57
N THR A 72 27.49 -1.07 -7.22
CA THR A 72 27.95 -1.49 -5.88
C THR A 72 27.20 -0.66 -4.84
N MET A 73 26.37 -1.30 -4.03
CA MET A 73 25.60 -0.61 -2.99
C MET A 73 26.47 -0.43 -1.74
N VAL A 74 26.53 0.78 -1.22
CA VAL A 74 27.21 1.14 0.03
C VAL A 74 26.13 1.44 1.07
N LYS A 75 26.32 0.94 2.30
CA LYS A 75 25.44 1.27 3.42
C LYS A 75 25.94 2.54 4.10
N ILE A 76 25.06 3.54 4.24
CA ILE A 76 25.36 4.79 4.95
C ILE A 76 24.36 4.99 6.10
N PRO A 77 24.75 5.69 7.18
CA PRO A 77 23.87 5.95 8.31
C PRO A 77 22.76 6.95 7.96
N LEU A 78 21.54 6.65 8.37
CA LEU A 78 20.40 7.55 8.38
C LEU A 78 20.29 8.18 9.78
N LEU A 79 20.63 9.46 9.89
CA LEU A 79 20.85 10.12 11.19
C LEU A 79 19.59 10.79 11.78
N GLY A 80 18.43 10.62 11.14
CA GLY A 80 17.15 11.13 11.63
C GLY A 80 16.39 11.98 10.60
N THR A 81 15.50 12.84 11.09
CA THR A 81 14.66 13.75 10.29
C THR A 81 15.17 15.19 10.37
N ILE A 82 14.99 15.96 9.29
CA ILE A 82 15.33 17.38 9.22
C ILE A 82 14.10 18.21 8.86
N ALA A 83 13.82 19.22 9.68
CA ALA A 83 12.66 20.08 9.48
C ALA A 83 12.94 21.16 8.43
N ALA A 84 12.20 21.09 7.34
CA ALA A 84 12.07 22.06 6.25
C ALA A 84 11.04 23.15 6.61
N GLY A 85 11.14 23.71 7.82
CA GLY A 85 10.21 24.70 8.35
C GLY A 85 10.68 25.28 9.69
N GLN A 86 9.95 24.96 10.75
CA GLN A 86 10.35 25.31 12.11
C GLN A 86 11.29 24.24 12.69
N PRO A 87 12.30 24.67 13.42
CA PRO A 87 13.32 23.77 13.92
C PRO A 87 12.85 22.89 15.09
N ILE A 88 13.39 21.68 15.18
CA ILE A 88 13.06 20.66 16.20
C ILE A 88 14.35 20.03 16.69
N THR A 89 14.39 19.71 17.98
CA THR A 89 15.49 19.04 18.70
C THR A 89 15.70 17.59 18.22
N LEU A 90 16.96 17.25 17.90
CA LEU A 90 17.38 15.87 17.59
C LEU A 90 17.55 15.06 18.88
N PHE A 91 16.89 13.91 18.98
CA PHE A 91 17.21 12.88 19.98
C PHE A 91 17.68 11.60 19.30
N ASP A 92 18.58 10.89 19.99
CA ASP A 92 19.23 9.63 19.63
C ASP A 92 18.23 8.55 19.18
N VAL A 93 18.08 8.39 17.86
CA VAL A 93 17.37 7.27 17.22
C VAL A 93 18.40 6.17 16.89
N PRO A 94 18.10 4.86 17.07
CA PRO A 94 18.99 3.78 16.65
C PRO A 94 19.41 3.93 15.18
N LYS A 95 20.71 3.70 14.89
CA LYS A 95 21.35 3.88 13.59
C LYS A 95 20.73 2.99 12.50
N GLU A 96 19.67 3.47 11.89
CA GLU A 96 19.15 2.93 10.63
C GLU A 96 20.19 3.16 9.52
N MET A 97 20.32 2.21 8.60
CA MET A 97 21.31 2.27 7.52
C MET A 97 20.60 2.11 6.20
N ILE A 98 20.80 3.03 5.26
CA ILE A 98 20.24 2.93 3.90
C ILE A 98 21.31 2.45 2.93
N ALA A 99 20.90 1.63 1.95
CA ALA A 99 21.78 1.19 0.87
C ALA A 99 21.65 2.12 -0.33
N VAL A 100 22.75 2.75 -0.74
CA VAL A 100 22.78 3.66 -1.89
C VAL A 100 23.85 3.24 -2.89
N PRO A 101 23.65 3.50 -4.20
CA PRO A 101 24.69 3.25 -5.19
C PRO A 101 25.98 4.00 -4.89
N LYS A 102 27.13 3.33 -5.01
CA LYS A 102 28.46 3.93 -4.84
C LYS A 102 28.70 5.11 -5.80
N SER A 103 28.03 5.13 -6.96
CA SER A 103 28.08 6.23 -7.92
C SER A 103 27.56 7.56 -7.35
N LYS A 104 26.70 7.52 -6.33
CA LYS A 104 26.16 8.71 -5.65
C LYS A 104 27.06 9.25 -4.51
N ILE A 105 28.14 8.55 -4.18
CA ILE A 105 29.03 8.90 -3.06
C ILE A 105 30.39 9.35 -3.61
N PRO A 106 30.86 10.55 -3.29
CA PRO A 106 32.21 10.98 -3.61
C PRO A 106 33.28 10.08 -2.97
N PRO A 107 34.42 9.82 -3.64
CA PRO A 107 35.50 9.07 -3.03
C PRO A 107 36.04 9.79 -1.79
N SER A 108 36.16 9.08 -0.66
CA SER A 108 36.77 9.57 0.59
C SER A 108 35.99 10.64 1.38
N SER A 109 34.69 10.81 1.14
CA SER A 109 33.83 11.68 1.96
C SER A 109 33.00 10.88 2.98
N GLU A 110 32.89 11.38 4.20
CA GLU A 110 31.87 10.90 5.14
C GLU A 110 30.49 11.38 4.67
N VAL A 111 29.61 10.43 4.38
CA VAL A 111 28.26 10.70 3.88
C VAL A 111 27.23 10.08 4.81
N TYR A 112 26.18 10.82 5.10
CA TYR A 112 25.03 10.39 5.86
C TYR A 112 23.73 10.80 5.18
N ALA A 113 22.61 10.24 5.62
CA ALA A 113 21.29 10.54 5.09
C ALA A 113 20.38 11.15 6.16
N LEU A 114 19.41 11.97 5.72
CA LEU A 114 18.36 12.55 6.56
C LEU A 114 17.01 12.50 5.85
N HIS A 115 15.93 12.22 6.58
CA HIS A 115 14.55 12.35 6.09
C HIS A 115 14.09 13.80 6.10
N VAL A 116 13.52 14.29 5.02
CA VAL A 116 13.02 15.66 4.90
C VAL A 116 11.59 15.76 5.43
N VAL A 117 11.35 16.70 6.36
CA VAL A 117 10.02 16.98 6.90
C VAL A 117 9.65 18.44 6.64
N GLY A 118 8.70 18.71 5.76
CA GLY A 118 8.22 20.06 5.41
C GLY A 118 8.55 20.48 3.98
N ASN A 119 8.18 21.72 3.63
CA ASN A 119 8.12 22.16 2.22
C ASN A 119 9.09 23.29 1.87
N SER A 120 10.08 23.63 2.71
CA SER A 120 10.97 24.78 2.46
C SER A 120 11.90 24.68 1.25
N MET A 121 12.00 23.51 0.62
CA MET A 121 12.91 23.25 -0.49
C MET A 121 12.22 22.70 -1.75
N ILE A 122 10.89 22.87 -1.85
CA ILE A 122 10.08 22.33 -2.97
C ILE A 122 10.52 22.88 -4.34
N ASP A 123 10.95 24.15 -4.42
CA ASP A 123 11.40 24.75 -5.68
C ASP A 123 12.77 24.19 -6.13
N GLU A 124 13.47 23.47 -5.27
CA GLU A 124 14.69 22.69 -5.57
C GLU A 124 14.40 21.21 -5.79
N ASN A 125 13.12 20.86 -5.98
CA ASN A 125 12.64 19.48 -6.08
C ASN A 125 13.08 18.64 -4.87
N ILE A 126 12.86 19.16 -3.66
CA ILE A 126 13.02 18.42 -2.40
C ILE A 126 11.69 18.50 -1.67
N ASN A 127 10.99 17.38 -1.63
CA ASN A 127 9.64 17.28 -1.10
C ASN A 127 9.65 16.71 0.33
N ASN A 128 8.58 16.96 1.07
CA ASN A 128 8.36 16.29 2.34
C ASN A 128 8.28 14.76 2.15
N GLY A 129 9.09 14.01 2.91
CA GLY A 129 9.26 12.56 2.82
C GLY A 129 10.60 12.16 2.19
N ASP A 130 11.16 12.98 1.30
CA ASP A 130 12.39 12.66 0.59
C ASP A 130 13.57 12.39 1.55
N ILE A 131 14.54 11.60 1.10
CA ILE A 131 15.79 11.36 1.81
C ILE A 131 16.89 12.15 1.11
N VAL A 132 17.56 13.04 1.84
CA VAL A 132 18.73 13.78 1.31
C VAL A 132 20.03 13.07 1.68
N LEU A 133 20.93 12.94 0.71
CA LEU A 133 22.30 12.49 0.92
C LEU A 133 23.18 13.69 1.21
N VAL A 134 23.87 13.66 2.34
CA VAL A 134 24.63 14.78 2.87
C VAL A 134 26.09 14.40 3.04
N GLN A 135 26.98 15.15 2.41
CA GLN A 135 28.41 15.08 2.67
C GLN A 135 28.73 15.92 3.91
N HIS A 136 29.33 15.29 4.92
CA HIS A 136 29.76 15.99 6.12
C HIS A 136 30.89 16.99 5.79
N GLN A 137 30.67 18.25 6.13
CA GLN A 137 31.65 19.33 6.00
C GLN A 137 31.18 20.59 6.76
N GLU A 138 32.14 21.41 7.19
CA GLU A 138 31.88 22.59 8.03
C GLU A 138 31.76 23.90 7.24
N THR A 139 31.98 23.88 5.92
CA THR A 139 31.96 25.06 5.06
C THR A 139 31.03 24.85 3.87
N ALA A 140 30.52 25.94 3.30
CA ALA A 140 29.68 25.91 2.11
C ALA A 140 29.87 27.18 1.28
N GLU A 141 29.70 27.04 -0.03
CA GLU A 141 29.69 28.16 -0.99
C GLU A 141 28.28 28.74 -1.15
N ASN A 142 28.21 30.00 -1.58
CA ASN A 142 26.94 30.68 -1.80
C ASN A 142 26.08 29.95 -2.85
N GLY A 143 24.83 29.68 -2.51
CA GLY A 143 23.86 28.96 -3.33
C GLY A 143 23.80 27.45 -3.10
N GLN A 144 24.75 26.86 -2.37
CA GLN A 144 24.73 25.44 -2.06
C GLN A 144 23.59 25.09 -1.09
N LYS A 145 23.03 23.89 -1.26
CA LYS A 145 22.03 23.30 -0.35
C LYS A 145 22.76 22.71 0.86
N VAL A 146 22.47 23.22 2.05
CA VAL A 146 23.18 22.87 3.28
C VAL A 146 22.25 22.36 4.36
N VAL A 147 22.77 21.46 5.18
CA VAL A 147 22.26 21.19 6.52
C VAL A 147 22.97 22.13 7.47
N ALA A 148 22.23 23.09 8.04
CA ALA A 148 22.74 24.04 9.01
C ALA A 148 22.16 23.74 10.39
N LEU A 149 23.01 23.72 11.41
CA LEU A 149 22.63 23.62 12.82
C LEU A 149 22.64 25.02 13.42
N ILE A 150 21.50 25.44 13.95
CA ILE A 150 21.26 26.75 14.55
C ILE A 150 21.25 26.58 16.07
N ASP A 151 21.96 27.47 16.78
CA ASP A 151 22.02 27.55 18.24
C ASP A 151 22.33 26.19 18.92
N ASN A 152 23.09 25.33 18.22
CA ASN A 152 23.44 23.95 18.60
C ASN A 152 22.27 23.03 18.96
N GLN A 153 21.04 23.37 18.57
CA GLN A 153 19.83 22.62 18.94
C GLN A 153 19.03 22.15 17.73
N GLU A 154 19.17 22.85 16.59
CA GLU A 154 18.15 22.88 15.57
C GLU A 154 18.71 22.73 14.16
N ALA A 155 18.48 21.59 13.50
CA ALA A 155 18.94 21.37 12.13
C ALA A 155 17.91 21.80 11.09
N THR A 156 18.33 22.53 10.06
CA THR A 156 17.48 22.93 8.92
C THR A 156 18.16 22.74 7.57
N LEU A 157 17.35 22.47 6.54
CA LEU A 157 17.77 22.36 5.15
C LEU A 157 17.41 23.63 4.38
N LYS A 158 18.41 24.35 3.87
CA LYS A 158 18.26 25.64 3.16
C LYS A 158 19.37 25.86 2.14
N LYS A 159 19.26 26.88 1.29
CA LYS A 159 20.40 27.41 0.52
C LYS A 159 21.22 28.37 1.37
N PHE A 160 22.54 28.20 1.36
CA PHE A 160 23.46 29.05 2.12
C PHE A 160 23.88 30.30 1.33
N TYR A 161 23.90 31.45 2.00
CA TYR A 161 24.49 32.68 1.47
C TYR A 161 25.24 33.43 2.59
N LYS A 162 26.55 33.57 2.41
CA LYS A 162 27.42 34.44 3.20
C LYS A 162 27.48 35.81 2.54
N GLU A 163 26.96 36.81 3.22
CA GLU A 163 26.91 38.21 2.79
C GLU A 163 27.71 39.07 3.78
N LYS A 164 28.02 40.33 3.41
CA LYS A 164 28.81 41.21 4.29
C LYS A 164 28.06 41.45 5.61
N GLY A 165 28.58 40.88 6.70
CA GLY A 165 28.05 41.06 8.05
C GLY A 165 26.82 40.19 8.41
N GLN A 166 26.40 39.27 7.54
CA GLN A 166 25.26 38.38 7.83
C GLN A 166 25.35 37.05 7.11
N ILE A 167 24.75 36.01 7.70
CA ILE A 167 24.48 34.73 7.04
C ILE A 167 22.98 34.67 6.74
N ARG A 168 22.64 34.29 5.51
CA ARG A 168 21.27 34.09 5.07
C ARG A 168 21.07 32.62 4.69
N LEU A 169 20.12 31.97 5.36
CA LEU A 169 19.62 30.65 4.99
C LEU A 169 18.30 30.83 4.22
N GLN A 170 18.39 30.64 2.91
CA GLN A 170 17.30 30.91 1.98
C GLN A 170 16.48 29.63 1.73
N PRO A 171 15.16 29.61 1.99
CA PRO A 171 14.30 28.54 1.52
C PRO A 171 14.19 28.58 -0.01
N ALA A 172 14.15 27.41 -0.64
CA ALA A 172 13.67 27.25 -2.01
C ALA A 172 12.16 26.96 -1.98
N ASN A 173 11.41 27.94 -1.47
CA ASN A 173 9.96 27.99 -1.47
C ASN A 173 9.54 29.47 -1.49
N LYS A 174 8.88 29.89 -2.57
CA LYS A 174 8.42 31.28 -2.76
C LYS A 174 7.52 31.83 -1.63
N ASN A 175 6.86 30.96 -0.87
CA ASN A 175 5.94 31.35 0.20
C ASN A 175 6.62 31.41 1.59
N MET A 176 7.95 31.31 1.66
CA MET A 176 8.69 31.29 2.91
C MET A 176 9.79 32.35 2.93
N GLU A 177 9.90 33.05 4.06
CA GLU A 177 10.90 34.09 4.27
C GLU A 177 12.29 33.49 4.61
N PRO A 178 13.38 34.15 4.21
CA PRO A 178 14.74 33.74 4.57
C PRO A 178 15.02 33.94 6.05
N LEU A 179 15.85 33.05 6.61
CA LEU A 179 16.40 33.22 7.95
C LEU A 179 17.69 34.03 7.85
N ILE A 180 17.71 35.22 8.45
CA ILE A 180 18.85 36.14 8.42
C ILE A 180 19.47 36.20 9.81
N PHE A 181 20.77 35.94 9.87
CA PHE A 181 21.54 35.91 11.10
C PHE A 181 22.60 36.99 11.06
N ARG A 182 22.49 37.92 12.03
CA ARG A 182 23.39 39.05 12.26
C ARG A 182 23.98 38.89 13.66
N ASN A 183 25.19 39.38 13.87
CA ASN A 183 25.75 39.59 15.22
C ASN A 183 25.88 38.33 16.10
N GLY A 184 26.44 37.23 15.58
CA GLY A 184 26.99 36.17 16.43
C GLY A 184 26.00 35.17 17.03
N ARG A 185 24.85 34.90 16.41
CA ARG A 185 24.18 33.60 16.64
C ARG A 185 25.02 32.48 16.04
N ASP A 186 25.10 31.37 16.75
CA ASP A 186 25.89 30.21 16.34
C ASP A 186 25.14 29.46 15.24
N ILE A 187 25.66 29.56 14.01
CA ILE A 187 25.30 28.68 12.91
C ILE A 187 26.52 27.88 12.54
N SER A 188 26.39 26.56 12.58
CA SER A 188 27.38 25.65 12.03
C SER A 188 26.80 24.93 10.81
N ILE A 189 27.60 24.81 9.76
CA ILE A 189 27.27 23.93 8.64
C ILE A 189 27.65 22.52 9.05
N GLN A 190 26.72 21.59 8.92
CA GLN A 190 26.94 20.17 9.23
C GLN A 190 27.24 19.37 7.96
N GLY A 191 26.81 19.86 6.80
CA GLY A 191 27.13 19.28 5.52
C GLY A 191 26.42 19.90 4.33
N ILE A 192 26.82 19.46 3.14
CA ILE A 192 26.21 19.85 1.85
C ILE A 192 25.38 18.71 1.28
N VAL A 193 24.26 19.04 0.64
CA VAL A 193 23.42 18.04 -0.03
C VAL A 193 24.05 17.65 -1.37
N LEU A 194 24.33 16.36 -1.53
CA LEU A 194 24.87 15.77 -2.74
C LEU A 194 23.77 15.38 -3.73
N ASP A 195 22.75 14.69 -3.22
CA ASP A 195 21.69 14.11 -4.01
C ASP A 195 20.41 13.95 -3.17
N VAL A 196 19.29 13.78 -3.86
CA VAL A 196 17.97 13.58 -3.27
C VAL A 196 17.47 12.22 -3.73
N ILE A 197 17.23 11.34 -2.78
CA ILE A 197 16.46 10.14 -3.02
C ILE A 197 15.03 10.53 -2.76
N HIS A 198 14.27 10.70 -3.83
CA HIS A 198 12.83 10.85 -3.69
C HIS A 198 12.31 9.60 -3.00
N GLU A 199 11.77 9.79 -1.81
CA GLU A 199 10.90 8.78 -1.26
C GLU A 199 9.72 8.82 -2.22
N GLU A 200 9.50 7.75 -2.99
CA GLU A 200 8.38 7.70 -3.93
C GLU A 200 7.11 7.88 -3.11
N GLY A 201 6.67 9.12 -2.92
CA GLY A 201 5.52 9.43 -2.09
C GLY A 201 4.35 8.74 -2.72
N PHE A 202 3.91 7.62 -2.12
CA PHE A 202 2.87 6.70 -2.60
C PHE A 202 2.53 6.90 -4.10
N GLY A 203 3.55 6.73 -4.95
CA GLY A 203 3.41 6.93 -6.38
C GLY A 203 2.35 5.95 -6.88
N THR A 204 1.46 6.41 -7.76
CA THR A 204 0.49 5.49 -8.34
C THR A 204 1.27 4.40 -9.08
N ILE A 205 1.16 3.15 -8.63
CA ILE A 205 1.81 2.03 -9.33
C ILE A 205 1.17 2.00 -10.71
N LYS A 206 1.98 2.17 -11.77
CA LYS A 206 1.50 1.97 -13.14
C LYS A 206 1.08 0.52 -13.27
N LEU A 207 -0.24 0.30 -13.20
CA LEU A 207 -0.84 -0.99 -13.48
C LEU A 207 -0.44 -1.43 -14.90
N PRO A 208 -0.16 -2.72 -15.13
CA PRO A 208 0.05 -3.22 -16.47
C PRO A 208 -1.15 -2.86 -17.36
N GLU A 209 -0.91 -2.42 -18.59
CA GLU A 209 -1.98 -2.18 -19.55
C GLU A 209 -2.70 -3.50 -19.83
N TYR A 210 -3.92 -3.62 -19.32
CA TYR A 210 -4.78 -4.75 -19.61
C TYR A 210 -5.37 -4.60 -21.01
N LYS A 211 -4.83 -5.36 -21.97
CA LYS A 211 -5.47 -5.51 -23.29
C LYS A 211 -6.81 -6.22 -23.09
N GLU A 212 -7.89 -5.65 -23.63
CA GLU A 212 -9.17 -6.34 -23.70
C GLU A 212 -8.98 -7.66 -24.45
N ALA A 213 -9.27 -8.78 -23.78
CA ALA A 213 -9.38 -10.05 -24.47
C ALA A 213 -10.60 -9.95 -25.41
N GLY A 214 -10.35 -9.97 -26.72
CA GLY A 214 -11.40 -9.90 -27.73
C GLY A 214 -12.44 -11.00 -27.51
N GLY A 215 -13.69 -10.57 -27.25
CA GLY A 215 -14.86 -11.43 -27.07
C GLY A 215 -15.66 -11.05 -25.82
N GLN A 216 -16.97 -10.79 -25.98
CA GLN A 216 -17.90 -10.60 -24.86
C GLN A 216 -18.01 -11.90 -24.04
N ARG A 217 -17.11 -12.12 -23.08
CA ARG A 217 -17.25 -13.18 -22.08
C ARG A 217 -18.34 -12.78 -21.10
N ARG A 218 -19.46 -13.50 -21.10
CA ARG A 218 -20.54 -13.31 -20.11
C ARG A 218 -20.01 -13.65 -18.72
N LEU A 219 -20.41 -12.85 -17.72
CA LEU A 219 -20.11 -13.15 -16.33
C LEU A 219 -20.86 -14.40 -15.86
N PRO A 220 -20.23 -15.27 -15.06
CA PRO A 220 -20.86 -16.45 -14.46
C PRO A 220 -21.71 -16.06 -13.25
N LEU A 221 -22.81 -15.34 -13.51
CA LEU A 221 -23.70 -14.85 -12.46
C LEU A 221 -24.28 -16.01 -11.63
N ASN A 222 -24.34 -15.78 -10.32
CA ASN A 222 -24.84 -16.69 -9.30
C ASN A 222 -24.10 -18.03 -9.25
N GLN A 223 -22.77 -17.99 -9.40
CA GLN A 223 -21.90 -19.17 -9.35
C GLN A 223 -20.77 -19.01 -8.33
N ILE A 224 -20.38 -20.13 -7.73
CA ILE A 224 -19.14 -20.28 -6.98
C ILE A 224 -18.18 -21.08 -7.86
N ILE A 225 -17.04 -20.50 -8.17
CA ILE A 225 -16.02 -21.06 -9.05
C ILE A 225 -14.87 -21.56 -8.19
N CYS A 226 -14.55 -22.84 -8.32
CA CYS A 226 -13.39 -23.41 -7.64
C CYS A 226 -12.13 -23.16 -8.44
N GLY A 227 -11.27 -22.28 -7.93
CA GLY A 227 -10.08 -21.85 -8.62
C GLY A 227 -9.44 -20.64 -7.95
N ASP A 228 -8.24 -20.32 -8.41
CA ASP A 228 -7.50 -19.16 -7.96
C ASP A 228 -8.22 -17.85 -8.35
N ALA A 229 -8.37 -16.94 -7.40
CA ALA A 229 -9.12 -15.69 -7.60
C ALA A 229 -8.53 -14.81 -8.71
N ILE A 230 -7.21 -14.80 -8.90
CA ILE A 230 -6.55 -14.03 -9.95
C ILE A 230 -6.94 -14.62 -11.32
N ASP A 231 -6.88 -15.94 -11.45
CA ASP A 231 -7.25 -16.63 -12.70
C ASP A 231 -8.73 -16.51 -13.02
N VAL A 232 -9.61 -16.62 -12.02
CA VAL A 232 -11.04 -16.39 -12.20
C VAL A 232 -11.29 -14.96 -12.64
N MET A 233 -10.69 -13.97 -11.94
CA MET A 233 -10.85 -12.57 -12.33
C MET A 233 -10.40 -12.33 -13.76
N LYS A 234 -9.28 -12.90 -14.25
CA LYS A 234 -8.83 -12.76 -15.66
C LYS A 234 -9.92 -13.11 -16.69
N THR A 235 -10.90 -13.93 -16.32
CA THR A 235 -12.04 -14.27 -17.21
C THR A 235 -13.11 -13.17 -17.28
N PHE A 236 -13.16 -12.27 -16.29
CA PHE A 236 -14.14 -11.20 -16.19
C PHE A 236 -13.77 -10.01 -17.09
N PRO A 237 -14.76 -9.35 -17.72
CA PRO A 237 -14.56 -8.08 -18.41
C PRO A 237 -14.02 -6.99 -17.46
N LEU A 238 -13.44 -5.93 -18.05
CA LEU A 238 -13.08 -4.73 -17.29
C LEU A 238 -14.34 -4.07 -16.71
N ASN A 239 -14.23 -3.47 -15.51
CA ASN A 239 -15.30 -2.67 -14.91
C ASN A 239 -16.67 -3.40 -14.92
N SER A 240 -16.70 -4.66 -14.47
CA SER A 240 -17.87 -5.53 -14.56
C SER A 240 -18.54 -5.82 -13.21
N ILE A 241 -17.87 -5.54 -12.10
CA ILE A 241 -18.33 -5.81 -10.72
C ILE A 241 -18.75 -4.51 -10.01
N ASP A 242 -19.89 -4.52 -9.31
CA ASP A 242 -20.42 -3.35 -8.60
C ASP A 242 -19.87 -3.26 -7.17
N LEU A 243 -19.85 -4.39 -6.45
CA LEU A 243 -19.44 -4.46 -5.06
C LEU A 243 -18.55 -5.69 -4.84
N VAL A 244 -17.50 -5.53 -4.05
CA VAL A 244 -16.75 -6.63 -3.45
C VAL A 244 -16.89 -6.55 -1.93
N VAL A 245 -17.26 -7.65 -1.29
CA VAL A 245 -17.24 -7.78 0.18
C VAL A 245 -16.51 -9.06 0.50
N THR A 246 -15.38 -8.94 1.21
CA THR A 246 -14.52 -10.10 1.42
C THR A 246 -13.66 -9.97 2.66
N SER A 247 -13.15 -11.11 3.13
CA SER A 247 -12.12 -11.21 4.16
C SER A 247 -11.04 -12.16 3.66
N PRO A 248 -9.85 -11.66 3.26
CA PRO A 248 -8.78 -12.49 2.73
C PRO A 248 -8.20 -13.45 3.78
N PRO A 249 -7.42 -14.45 3.37
CA PRO A 249 -6.45 -15.05 4.27
C PRO A 249 -5.35 -14.03 4.61
N TYR A 250 -5.08 -13.79 5.90
CA TYR A 250 -4.01 -12.89 6.35
C TYR A 250 -3.23 -13.46 7.54
N ASP A 251 -1.97 -13.02 7.67
CA ASP A 251 -1.03 -13.31 8.77
C ASP A 251 -0.87 -14.78 9.14
N GLU A 252 -1.08 -15.70 8.18
CA GLU A 252 -1.02 -17.15 8.42
C GLU A 252 -1.84 -17.60 9.66
N LEU A 253 -2.86 -16.81 10.06
CA LEU A 253 -3.69 -17.08 11.24
C LEU A 253 -4.39 -18.44 11.15
N ARG A 254 -4.48 -18.99 9.94
CA ARG A 254 -5.02 -20.32 9.62
C ARG A 254 -4.08 -21.02 8.65
N ASN A 255 -3.93 -22.33 8.83
CA ASN A 255 -3.16 -23.17 7.93
C ASN A 255 -3.99 -23.49 6.67
N TYR A 256 -3.65 -22.84 5.56
CA TYR A 256 -4.25 -23.10 4.24
C TYR A 256 -3.40 -24.08 3.40
N ARG A 257 -2.80 -25.11 4.03
CA ARG A 257 -2.14 -26.23 3.33
C ARG A 257 -1.08 -25.83 2.28
N GLY A 258 -0.36 -24.71 2.50
CA GLY A 258 0.74 -24.26 1.64
C GLY A 258 0.36 -23.41 0.42
N TYR A 259 -0.89 -22.94 0.32
CA TYR A 259 -1.28 -21.97 -0.71
C TYR A 259 -0.63 -20.60 -0.49
N ASN A 260 -0.09 -20.01 -1.56
CA ASN A 260 0.54 -18.69 -1.52
C ASN A 260 -0.52 -17.58 -1.74
N PHE A 261 -0.55 -16.60 -0.85
CA PHE A 261 -1.45 -15.45 -0.96
C PHE A 261 -0.76 -14.31 -1.72
N ASP A 262 -1.01 -14.23 -3.04
CA ASP A 262 -0.54 -13.12 -3.88
C ASP A 262 -1.46 -11.90 -3.73
N PHE A 263 -1.25 -11.15 -2.64
CA PHE A 263 -2.01 -9.95 -2.32
C PHE A 263 -2.01 -8.93 -3.47
N GLU A 264 -0.85 -8.65 -4.06
CA GLU A 264 -0.72 -7.63 -5.10
C GLU A 264 -1.47 -8.04 -6.37
N GLY A 265 -1.32 -9.29 -6.81
CA GLY A 265 -2.06 -9.84 -7.94
C GLY A 265 -3.57 -9.77 -7.74
N ILE A 266 -4.04 -10.08 -6.53
CA ILE A 266 -5.46 -9.96 -6.15
C ILE A 266 -5.91 -8.50 -6.19
N ALA A 267 -5.19 -7.60 -5.55
CA ALA A 267 -5.53 -6.18 -5.47
C ALA A 267 -5.60 -5.54 -6.87
N ASN A 268 -4.64 -5.86 -7.73
CA ASN A 268 -4.62 -5.45 -9.15
C ASN A 268 -5.80 -6.02 -9.94
N GLY A 269 -6.12 -7.30 -9.73
CA GLY A 269 -7.29 -7.95 -10.34
C GLY A 269 -8.60 -7.29 -9.92
N LEU A 270 -8.75 -6.98 -8.63
CA LEU A 270 -9.92 -6.31 -8.05
C LEU A 270 -10.09 -4.90 -8.64
N PHE A 271 -9.02 -4.10 -8.70
CA PHE A 271 -9.07 -2.77 -9.31
C PHE A 271 -9.51 -2.83 -10.78
N ARG A 272 -9.05 -3.84 -11.52
CA ARG A 272 -9.40 -4.03 -12.93
C ARG A 272 -10.89 -4.34 -13.14
N VAL A 273 -11.44 -5.28 -12.35
CA VAL A 273 -12.82 -5.75 -12.53
C VAL A 273 -13.86 -4.84 -11.88
N LEU A 274 -13.49 -4.05 -10.86
CA LEU A 274 -14.43 -3.16 -10.20
C LEU A 274 -14.82 -1.99 -11.11
N LYS A 275 -16.12 -1.71 -11.20
CA LYS A 275 -16.67 -0.56 -11.93
C LYS A 275 -16.16 0.75 -11.38
N LYS A 276 -16.12 1.79 -12.22
CA LYS A 276 -16.01 3.17 -11.74
C LYS A 276 -17.20 3.48 -10.83
N GLY A 277 -16.91 3.92 -9.61
CA GLY A 277 -17.88 4.11 -8.52
C GLY A 277 -18.32 2.82 -7.81
N GLY A 278 -17.76 1.67 -8.18
CA GLY A 278 -17.91 0.44 -7.39
C GLY A 278 -17.12 0.50 -6.09
N VAL A 279 -17.51 -0.33 -5.14
CA VAL A 279 -16.97 -0.37 -3.78
C VAL A 279 -16.30 -1.71 -3.49
N LEU A 280 -15.19 -1.68 -2.77
CA LEU A 280 -14.50 -2.84 -2.21
C LEU A 280 -14.49 -2.71 -0.69
N VAL A 281 -15.13 -3.64 0.01
CA VAL A 281 -15.03 -3.80 1.46
C VAL A 281 -14.02 -4.89 1.75
N TRP A 282 -12.92 -4.50 2.40
CA TRP A 282 -11.80 -5.37 2.74
C TRP A 282 -11.71 -5.55 4.25
N VAL A 283 -12.12 -6.72 4.76
CA VAL A 283 -12.16 -7.02 6.19
C VAL A 283 -10.88 -7.74 6.61
N VAL A 284 -10.04 -7.08 7.40
CA VAL A 284 -8.70 -7.57 7.76
C VAL A 284 -8.33 -7.15 9.18
N GLY A 285 -7.57 -8.00 9.88
CA GLY A 285 -6.96 -7.69 11.16
C GLY A 285 -5.44 -7.81 11.10
N ASP A 286 -4.80 -7.57 12.25
CA ASP A 286 -3.37 -7.75 12.42
C ASP A 286 -3.11 -8.82 13.50
N GLN A 287 -2.00 -9.53 13.34
CA GLN A 287 -1.49 -10.45 14.35
C GLN A 287 -0.37 -9.78 15.16
N THR A 288 -0.28 -10.10 16.44
CA THR A 288 0.91 -9.82 17.25
C THR A 288 1.85 -11.02 17.27
N ILE A 289 3.06 -10.87 16.72
CA ILE A 289 4.12 -11.88 16.72
C ILE A 289 5.27 -11.35 17.58
N LYS A 290 5.61 -12.06 18.67
CA LYS A 290 6.71 -11.68 19.58
C LYS A 290 6.67 -10.21 20.03
N SER A 291 5.50 -9.72 20.42
CA SER A 291 5.24 -8.32 20.82
C SER A 291 5.36 -7.27 19.70
N ASN A 292 5.40 -7.69 18.44
CA ASN A 292 5.35 -6.80 17.29
C ASN A 292 4.08 -7.08 16.47
N GLU A 293 3.30 -6.05 16.20
CA GLU A 293 2.13 -6.15 15.32
C GLU A 293 2.59 -6.18 13.86
N THR A 294 1.94 -7.01 13.05
CA THR A 294 2.32 -7.20 11.63
C THR A 294 2.08 -5.96 10.77
N ALA A 295 1.12 -5.11 11.17
CA ALA A 295 0.62 -3.96 10.42
C ALA A 295 0.20 -4.33 8.98
N THR A 296 -0.25 -5.56 8.77
CA THR A 296 -0.72 -6.11 7.51
C THR A 296 -1.94 -5.34 6.99
N SER A 297 -2.85 -4.96 7.89
CA SER A 297 -4.02 -4.14 7.58
C SER A 297 -3.62 -2.82 6.91
N PHE A 298 -2.63 -2.11 7.47
CA PHE A 298 -2.12 -0.85 6.94
C PHE A 298 -1.35 -1.03 5.63
N LYS A 299 -0.51 -2.07 5.51
CA LYS A 299 0.20 -2.40 4.27
C LYS A 299 -0.78 -2.62 3.12
N HIS A 300 -1.84 -3.40 3.36
CA HIS A 300 -2.89 -3.62 2.38
C HIS A 300 -3.60 -2.31 2.01
N ALA A 301 -3.99 -1.51 3.01
CA ALA A 301 -4.71 -0.27 2.76
C ALA A 301 -3.89 0.75 1.95
N LEU A 302 -2.60 0.87 2.25
CA LEU A 302 -1.70 1.75 1.52
C LEU A 302 -1.48 1.27 0.08
N PHE A 303 -1.32 -0.04 -0.12
CA PHE A 303 -1.18 -0.60 -1.47
C PHE A 303 -2.43 -0.37 -2.33
N PHE A 304 -3.64 -0.57 -1.78
CA PHE A 304 -4.87 -0.26 -2.50
C PHE A 304 -4.91 1.21 -2.95
N LYS A 305 -4.46 2.14 -2.10
CA LYS A 305 -4.34 3.56 -2.46
C LYS A 305 -3.31 3.78 -3.57
N GLN A 306 -2.16 3.11 -3.50
CA GLN A 306 -1.11 3.18 -4.53
C GLN A 306 -1.60 2.71 -5.90
N ILE A 307 -2.44 1.68 -5.98
CA ILE A 307 -2.97 1.23 -7.29
C ILE A 307 -4.16 2.05 -7.81
N GLY A 308 -4.59 3.08 -7.05
CA GLY A 308 -5.58 4.06 -7.48
C GLY A 308 -6.97 3.93 -6.85
N PHE A 309 -7.16 3.09 -5.82
CA PHE A 309 -8.38 3.15 -5.02
C PHE A 309 -8.42 4.38 -4.12
N ASN A 310 -9.60 4.96 -3.95
CA ASN A 310 -9.87 5.88 -2.85
C ASN A 310 -10.23 5.09 -1.60
N LEU A 311 -9.52 5.30 -0.49
CA LEU A 311 -10.00 4.88 0.82
C LEU A 311 -11.15 5.82 1.23
N PHE A 312 -12.38 5.36 1.06
CA PHE A 312 -13.59 6.15 1.25
C PHE A 312 -14.03 6.22 2.72
N ASP A 313 -13.93 5.10 3.43
CA ASP A 313 -14.21 5.04 4.88
C ASP A 313 -13.30 3.98 5.54
N THR A 314 -12.87 4.25 6.77
CA THR A 314 -12.18 3.28 7.62
C THR A 314 -13.13 2.93 8.74
N MET A 315 -13.69 1.72 8.68
CA MET A 315 -14.69 1.25 9.62
C MET A 315 -14.09 0.18 10.53
N ILE A 316 -14.65 0.03 11.73
CA ILE A 316 -14.20 -0.93 12.74
C ILE A 316 -15.27 -2.00 12.92
N TYR A 317 -14.90 -3.26 12.70
CA TYR A 317 -15.68 -4.40 13.15
C TYR A 317 -15.32 -4.70 14.60
N LEU A 318 -16.16 -4.27 15.54
CA LEU A 318 -16.03 -4.61 16.95
C LEU A 318 -16.55 -6.03 17.21
N LYS A 319 -15.65 -6.88 17.70
CA LYS A 319 -15.90 -8.25 18.17
C LYS A 319 -16.04 -8.20 19.69
N PRO A 320 -17.27 -8.13 20.23
CA PRO A 320 -17.47 -8.01 21.67
C PRO A 320 -16.83 -9.22 22.40
N PRO A 321 -16.10 -8.98 23.48
CA PRO A 321 -15.26 -9.99 24.12
C PRO A 321 -16.13 -11.12 24.71
N ARG A 322 -15.76 -12.38 24.42
CA ARG A 322 -16.34 -13.57 25.05
C ARG A 322 -15.22 -14.47 25.58
N GLY A 323 -14.68 -14.12 26.75
CA GLY A 323 -13.66 -14.88 27.47
C GLY A 323 -12.28 -14.22 27.49
N ALA A 324 -11.37 -14.78 28.28
CA ALA A 324 -10.00 -14.30 28.42
C ALA A 324 -9.14 -14.81 27.24
N VAL A 325 -8.74 -13.90 26.35
CA VAL A 325 -7.79 -14.19 25.27
C VAL A 325 -6.94 -12.94 25.04
N GLY A 326 -5.63 -13.07 25.14
CA GLY A 326 -4.70 -11.95 24.97
C GLY A 326 -3.36 -12.18 25.68
N ASN A 327 -2.44 -11.24 25.50
CA ASN A 327 -1.15 -11.20 26.18
C ASN A 327 -1.26 -10.29 27.42
N ASN A 328 -0.59 -10.61 28.51
CA ASN A 328 -0.52 -9.76 29.71
C ASN A 328 0.25 -8.45 29.51
N LYS A 329 0.79 -8.20 28.30
CA LYS A 329 1.60 -7.02 27.97
C LYS A 329 0.85 -5.96 27.16
N THR A 330 -0.33 -6.25 26.62
CA THR A 330 -1.07 -5.34 25.73
C THR A 330 -2.57 -5.41 26.03
N TYR A 331 -3.33 -4.40 25.58
CA TYR A 331 -4.79 -4.48 25.58
C TYR A 331 -5.27 -5.66 24.72
N TRP A 332 -6.48 -6.14 25.02
CA TRP A 332 -7.12 -7.20 24.25
C TRP A 332 -7.54 -6.69 22.88
N GLN A 333 -7.18 -7.44 21.84
CA GLN A 333 -7.59 -7.15 20.48
C GLN A 333 -9.05 -7.59 20.28
N THR A 334 -9.94 -6.61 20.21
CA THR A 334 -11.40 -6.81 20.11
C THR A 334 -11.98 -6.34 18.79
N PHE A 335 -11.15 -6.04 17.79
CA PHE A 335 -11.67 -5.55 16.51
C PHE A 335 -10.90 -6.05 15.29
N GLU A 336 -11.48 -5.81 14.12
CA GLU A 336 -10.87 -5.90 12.80
C GLU A 336 -11.21 -4.62 12.02
N TYR A 337 -10.38 -4.27 11.04
CA TYR A 337 -10.67 -3.19 10.11
C TYR A 337 -11.62 -3.66 9.02
N MET A 338 -12.57 -2.82 8.64
CA MET A 338 -13.36 -2.95 7.42
C MET A 338 -13.05 -1.73 6.55
N PHE A 339 -11.99 -1.82 5.75
CA PHE A 339 -11.64 -0.72 4.86
C PHE A 339 -12.61 -0.68 3.68
N VAL A 340 -13.24 0.47 3.47
CA VAL A 340 -14.14 0.72 2.34
C VAL A 340 -13.37 1.49 1.28
N PHE A 341 -12.91 0.78 0.26
CA PHE A 341 -12.28 1.34 -0.92
C PHE A 341 -13.29 1.59 -2.03
N SER A 342 -12.98 2.51 -2.93
CA SER A 342 -13.80 2.79 -4.11
C SER A 342 -12.97 3.22 -5.30
N LYS A 343 -13.44 2.88 -6.51
CA LYS A 343 -12.79 3.30 -7.76
C LYS A 343 -13.37 4.64 -8.21
N GLY A 344 -12.80 5.73 -7.71
CA GLY A 344 -13.40 7.07 -7.83
C GLY A 344 -14.40 7.34 -6.71
N THR A 345 -15.46 8.12 -6.97
CA THR A 345 -16.53 8.37 -5.98
C THR A 345 -17.55 7.22 -6.02
N PRO A 346 -17.94 6.62 -4.86
CA PRO A 346 -18.96 5.58 -4.83
C PRO A 346 -20.26 6.02 -5.50
N LYS A 347 -20.82 5.16 -6.37
CA LYS A 347 -22.09 5.40 -7.07
C LYS A 347 -23.30 5.13 -6.16
N THR A 348 -23.16 4.19 -5.23
CA THR A 348 -24.24 3.74 -4.35
C THR A 348 -23.84 3.94 -2.89
N ILE A 349 -24.65 4.71 -2.16
CA ILE A 349 -24.43 5.04 -0.74
C ILE A 349 -25.79 4.97 -0.01
N ASN A 350 -26.11 3.82 0.56
CA ASN A 350 -27.36 3.52 1.26
C ASN A 350 -27.11 3.42 2.77
N LEU A 351 -26.72 4.53 3.41
CA LEU A 351 -26.32 4.54 4.81
C LEU A 351 -27.44 4.06 5.74
N ILE A 352 -27.14 3.04 6.54
CA ILE A 352 -28.07 2.47 7.52
C ILE A 352 -28.37 3.51 8.62
N LYS A 353 -29.66 3.65 8.95
CA LYS A 353 -30.18 4.57 9.96
C LYS A 353 -30.94 3.82 11.06
N ASP A 354 -30.20 3.23 11.98
CA ASP A 354 -30.74 2.42 13.08
C ASP A 354 -30.16 2.79 14.45
N ARG A 355 -29.31 3.83 14.52
CA ARG A 355 -28.80 4.34 15.79
C ARG A 355 -29.86 5.21 16.43
N GLU A 356 -30.39 4.78 17.57
CA GLU A 356 -31.33 5.60 18.34
C GLU A 356 -30.66 6.91 18.78
N ASN A 357 -31.31 8.04 18.48
CA ASN A 357 -30.87 9.35 18.93
C ASN A 357 -31.35 9.57 20.38
N LYS A 358 -30.58 10.34 21.16
CA LYS A 358 -30.95 10.66 22.55
C LYS A 358 -32.26 11.43 22.64
N ASP A 359 -32.49 12.30 21.66
CA ASP A 359 -33.66 13.16 21.56
C ASP A 359 -34.23 13.09 20.14
N GLU A 360 -35.55 13.27 20.02
CA GLU A 360 -36.27 13.44 18.76
C GLU A 360 -36.88 14.84 18.75
N ARG A 361 -36.73 15.56 17.64
CA ARG A 361 -37.32 16.89 17.49
C ARG A 361 -37.70 17.17 16.05
N ASP A 362 -38.80 17.89 15.87
CA ASP A 362 -39.12 18.51 14.60
C ASP A 362 -38.15 19.66 14.28
N GLY A 363 -38.05 20.01 12.99
CA GLY A 363 -37.24 21.15 12.58
C GLY A 363 -37.82 22.46 13.14
N ASP A 364 -36.93 23.35 13.60
CA ASP A 364 -37.32 24.66 14.12
C ASP A 364 -36.71 25.80 13.29
N THR A 365 -37.22 27.00 13.50
CA THR A 365 -36.59 28.23 13.01
C THR A 365 -35.86 28.88 14.17
N GLY A 366 -34.54 29.00 14.06
CA GLY A 366 -33.71 29.70 15.02
C GLY A 366 -33.03 30.91 14.41
N THR A 367 -32.48 31.78 15.24
CA THR A 367 -31.60 32.87 14.82
C THR A 367 -30.17 32.58 15.25
N LYS A 368 -29.21 32.74 14.34
CA LYS A 368 -27.76 32.72 14.62
C LYS A 368 -27.26 34.16 14.59
N LYS A 369 -26.64 34.62 15.66
CA LYS A 369 -25.97 35.93 15.67
C LYS A 369 -24.65 35.84 14.91
N LEU A 370 -24.46 36.71 13.92
CA LEU A 370 -23.24 36.83 13.13
C LEU A 370 -22.21 37.69 13.86
N HIS A 371 -20.96 37.64 13.39
CA HIS A 371 -19.83 38.37 13.98
C HIS A 371 -20.03 39.89 13.98
N ASP A 372 -20.81 40.41 13.01
CA ASP A 372 -21.20 41.81 12.90
C ASP A 372 -22.39 42.20 13.81
N GLY A 373 -22.89 41.25 14.61
CA GLY A 373 -24.02 41.44 15.51
C GLY A 373 -25.41 41.24 14.87
N SER A 374 -25.50 41.05 13.55
CA SER A 374 -26.77 40.80 12.87
C SER A 374 -27.32 39.40 13.15
N LEU A 375 -28.65 39.24 13.07
CA LEU A 375 -29.32 37.95 13.30
C LEU A 375 -29.68 37.27 11.98
N LEU A 376 -29.04 36.13 11.70
CA LEU A 376 -29.39 35.27 10.57
C LEU A 376 -30.49 34.31 10.99
N LYS A 377 -31.69 34.44 10.41
CA LYS A 377 -32.73 33.41 10.52
C LYS A 377 -32.27 32.16 9.77
N GLN A 378 -32.26 31.03 10.47
CA GLN A 378 -31.92 29.73 9.90
C GLN A 378 -33.02 28.72 10.25
N LYS A 379 -33.37 27.88 9.28
CA LYS A 379 -34.14 26.67 9.54
C LYS A 379 -33.18 25.56 9.96
N ARG A 380 -33.38 24.99 11.14
CA ARG A 380 -32.64 23.82 11.58
C ARG A 380 -33.48 22.59 11.24
N ALA A 381 -32.86 21.59 10.63
CA ALA A 381 -33.52 20.31 10.43
C ALA A 381 -33.77 19.63 11.78
N GLY A 382 -34.89 18.93 11.88
CA GLY A 382 -35.19 18.04 13.00
C GLY A 382 -34.29 16.81 12.99
N TYR A 383 -34.35 16.03 14.07
CA TYR A 383 -33.70 14.72 14.15
C TYR A 383 -34.76 13.68 14.46
N ALA A 384 -34.89 12.69 13.58
CA ALA A 384 -35.80 11.56 13.78
C ALA A 384 -35.31 10.64 14.91
N LYS A 385 -36.18 9.77 15.43
CA LYS A 385 -35.81 8.74 16.42
C LYS A 385 -34.54 7.95 16.06
N TYR A 386 -34.39 7.53 14.81
CA TYR A 386 -33.22 6.77 14.35
C TYR A 386 -32.33 7.60 13.40
N GLY A 387 -31.08 7.79 13.82
CA GLY A 387 -30.01 8.42 13.05
C GLY A 387 -29.11 7.42 12.33
N ARG A 388 -28.18 7.95 11.54
CA ARG A 388 -27.14 7.17 10.85
C ARG A 388 -26.33 6.34 11.84
N ARG A 389 -26.11 5.06 11.52
CA ARG A 389 -25.18 4.20 12.25
C ARG A 389 -23.76 4.78 12.21
N THR A 390 -23.00 4.59 13.28
CA THR A 390 -21.58 4.96 13.34
C THR A 390 -20.75 4.03 12.45
N ASN A 391 -19.47 4.37 12.25
CA ASN A 391 -18.50 3.54 11.51
C ASN A 391 -17.84 2.46 12.38
N VAL A 392 -18.32 2.25 13.61
CA VAL A 392 -17.93 1.12 14.47
C VAL A 392 -19.14 0.20 14.57
N TRP A 393 -19.04 -0.99 13.98
CA TRP A 393 -20.12 -1.96 13.91
C TRP A 393 -19.83 -3.15 14.82
N GLU A 394 -20.77 -3.45 15.70
CA GLU A 394 -20.66 -4.57 16.64
C GLU A 394 -21.43 -5.78 16.12
N TYR A 395 -20.75 -6.92 15.97
CA TYR A 395 -21.40 -8.20 15.66
C TYR A 395 -20.82 -9.34 16.48
N LEU A 396 -21.72 -10.11 17.09
CA LEU A 396 -21.38 -11.28 17.88
C LEU A 396 -20.67 -12.35 17.05
N ILE A 397 -19.60 -12.93 17.61
CA ILE A 397 -18.86 -14.06 17.04
C ILE A 397 -19.26 -15.39 17.69
N GLY A 398 -19.06 -16.48 16.95
CA GLY A 398 -19.19 -17.84 17.47
C GLY A 398 -20.45 -18.57 17.01
N LYS A 399 -20.56 -19.83 17.44
CA LYS A 399 -21.63 -20.75 17.03
C LYS A 399 -23.00 -20.23 17.42
N GLY A 400 -23.89 -20.11 16.44
CA GLY A 400 -25.24 -19.55 16.59
C GLY A 400 -25.32 -18.03 16.47
N HIS A 401 -24.19 -17.33 16.25
CA HIS A 401 -24.16 -15.88 16.12
C HIS A 401 -23.60 -15.43 14.76
N SER A 402 -22.47 -16.00 14.32
CA SER A 402 -21.82 -15.61 13.07
C SER A 402 -22.60 -16.07 11.83
N ALA A 403 -23.29 -17.20 11.92
CA ALA A 403 -24.14 -17.75 10.88
C ALA A 403 -25.38 -18.43 11.46
N SER A 404 -26.49 -18.35 10.73
CA SER A 404 -27.79 -18.93 11.09
C SER A 404 -27.89 -20.44 10.85
N ASP A 405 -27.01 -21.01 10.01
CA ASP A 405 -26.97 -22.44 9.67
C ASP A 405 -25.72 -23.13 10.22
N LYS A 406 -25.82 -24.45 10.45
CA LYS A 406 -24.70 -25.27 10.97
C LYS A 406 -23.62 -25.52 9.93
N ILE A 407 -23.96 -25.49 8.63
CA ILE A 407 -23.07 -25.81 7.52
C ILE A 407 -21.93 -24.80 7.44
N ALA A 408 -22.20 -23.52 7.70
CA ALA A 408 -21.17 -22.47 7.74
C ALA A 408 -19.99 -22.80 8.66
N TYR A 409 -20.25 -23.47 9.79
CA TYR A 409 -19.23 -23.81 10.79
C TYR A 409 -18.41 -25.06 10.44
N GLU A 410 -18.68 -25.70 9.30
CA GLU A 410 -17.75 -26.67 8.68
C GLU A 410 -16.47 -25.94 8.18
N HIS A 411 -16.54 -24.62 7.96
CA HIS A 411 -15.37 -23.78 7.64
C HIS A 411 -14.72 -23.19 8.91
N PRO A 412 -13.36 -23.17 9.01
CA PRO A 412 -12.67 -22.78 10.25
C PRO A 412 -12.70 -21.28 10.58
N ALA A 413 -12.93 -20.43 9.58
CA ALA A 413 -12.92 -18.98 9.73
C ALA A 413 -14.07 -18.35 8.94
N ILE A 414 -15.16 -17.98 9.61
CA ILE A 414 -16.30 -17.32 8.99
C ILE A 414 -16.47 -15.93 9.58
N PHE A 415 -16.73 -14.93 8.73
CA PHE A 415 -17.18 -13.63 9.20
C PHE A 415 -18.72 -13.57 9.26
N PRO A 416 -19.31 -12.67 10.07
CA PRO A 416 -20.75 -12.69 10.35
C PRO A 416 -21.64 -12.43 9.12
N GLU A 417 -22.75 -13.16 9.01
CA GLU A 417 -23.79 -12.92 8.01
C GLU A 417 -24.30 -11.47 8.04
N LYS A 418 -24.52 -10.93 9.24
CA LYS A 418 -25.04 -9.57 9.41
C LYS A 418 -24.06 -8.51 8.91
N LEU A 419 -22.76 -8.72 9.11
CA LEU A 419 -21.71 -7.85 8.58
C LEU A 419 -21.74 -7.81 7.05
N ALA A 420 -21.79 -8.98 6.40
CA ALA A 420 -21.89 -9.07 4.94
C ALA A 420 -23.18 -8.42 4.42
N GLN A 421 -24.31 -8.72 5.06
CA GLN A 421 -25.63 -8.18 4.69
C GLN A 421 -25.65 -6.65 4.73
N ASP A 422 -25.16 -6.06 5.82
CA ASP A 422 -25.20 -4.62 6.02
C ASP A 422 -24.29 -3.88 5.03
N HIS A 423 -23.14 -4.46 4.67
CA HIS A 423 -22.28 -3.93 3.60
C HIS A 423 -22.90 -4.07 2.21
N ILE A 424 -23.51 -5.21 1.89
CA ILE A 424 -24.23 -5.40 0.62
C ILE A 424 -25.36 -4.38 0.47
N ILE A 425 -26.12 -4.13 1.53
CA ILE A 425 -27.19 -3.14 1.53
C ILE A 425 -26.62 -1.72 1.37
N SER A 426 -25.57 -1.39 2.12
CA SER A 426 -24.99 -0.04 2.17
C SER A 426 -24.38 0.39 0.83
N TRP A 427 -23.74 -0.54 0.11
CA TRP A 427 -22.86 -0.19 -1.01
C TRP A 427 -23.31 -0.75 -2.37
N SER A 428 -24.48 -1.40 -2.45
CA SER A 428 -25.06 -1.88 -3.71
C SER A 428 -26.58 -1.71 -3.76
N ASN A 429 -27.16 -1.81 -4.95
CA ASN A 429 -28.60 -1.86 -5.20
C ASN A 429 -29.05 -3.28 -5.58
N LYS A 430 -30.36 -3.53 -5.52
CA LYS A 430 -30.93 -4.82 -5.95
C LYS A 430 -30.57 -5.09 -7.42
N GLY A 431 -30.24 -6.34 -7.74
CA GLY A 431 -29.81 -6.77 -9.08
C GLY A 431 -28.34 -6.48 -9.43
N GLU A 432 -27.63 -5.65 -8.66
CA GLU A 432 -26.19 -5.43 -8.84
C GLU A 432 -25.37 -6.67 -8.45
N ILE A 433 -24.11 -6.70 -8.89
CA ILE A 433 -23.24 -7.88 -8.79
C ILE A 433 -22.29 -7.71 -7.60
N VAL A 434 -22.39 -8.65 -6.65
CA VAL A 434 -21.48 -8.78 -5.51
C VAL A 434 -20.47 -9.88 -5.79
N TYR A 435 -19.18 -9.56 -5.72
CA TYR A 435 -18.11 -10.54 -5.87
C TYR A 435 -17.40 -10.79 -4.54
N ASP A 436 -17.03 -12.04 -4.30
CA ASP A 436 -16.15 -12.42 -3.20
C ASP A 436 -15.01 -13.30 -3.75
N PRO A 437 -13.75 -12.81 -3.78
CA PRO A 437 -12.59 -13.59 -4.21
C PRO A 437 -12.17 -14.68 -3.22
N PHE A 438 -12.69 -14.67 -1.99
CA PHE A 438 -12.37 -15.62 -0.92
C PHE A 438 -13.67 -16.16 -0.31
N MET A 439 -14.46 -16.84 -1.14
CA MET A 439 -15.85 -17.19 -0.82
C MET A 439 -15.97 -18.03 0.45
N GLY A 440 -14.97 -18.86 0.81
CA GLY A 440 -14.92 -19.62 2.06
C GLY A 440 -16.20 -20.42 2.28
N SER A 441 -16.93 -20.11 3.37
CA SER A 441 -18.20 -20.77 3.71
C SER A 441 -19.43 -20.31 2.90
N GLY A 442 -19.30 -19.37 1.98
CA GLY A 442 -20.41 -18.86 1.16
C GLY A 442 -21.24 -17.74 1.78
N THR A 443 -20.75 -17.07 2.84
CA THR A 443 -21.52 -16.04 3.56
C THR A 443 -21.94 -14.89 2.64
N THR A 444 -21.03 -14.35 1.83
CA THR A 444 -21.31 -13.23 0.91
C THR A 444 -22.37 -13.61 -0.11
N ALA A 445 -22.27 -14.78 -0.73
CA ALA A 445 -23.25 -15.26 -1.70
C ALA A 445 -24.62 -15.49 -1.07
N LYS A 446 -24.69 -16.14 0.11
CA LYS A 446 -25.94 -16.31 0.85
C LYS A 446 -26.61 -14.97 1.15
N MET A 447 -25.86 -13.97 1.61
CA MET A 447 -26.41 -12.64 1.91
C MET A 447 -26.78 -11.87 0.64
N ALA A 448 -26.05 -12.03 -0.46
CA ALA A 448 -26.42 -11.46 -1.76
C ALA A 448 -27.77 -11.99 -2.24
N ILE A 449 -28.01 -13.31 -2.14
CA ILE A 449 -29.31 -13.94 -2.46
C ILE A 449 -30.43 -13.34 -1.61
N LEU A 450 -30.29 -13.35 -0.28
CA LEU A 450 -31.33 -12.84 0.63
C LEU A 450 -31.63 -11.36 0.44
N THR A 451 -30.64 -10.58 -0.03
CA THR A 451 -30.80 -9.16 -0.33
C THR A 451 -31.16 -8.90 -1.80
N LYS A 452 -31.38 -9.92 -2.64
CA LYS A 452 -31.76 -9.79 -4.06
C LYS A 452 -30.69 -9.14 -4.93
N ARG A 453 -29.42 -9.50 -4.72
CA ARG A 453 -28.28 -9.16 -5.59
C ARG A 453 -27.81 -10.41 -6.34
N ASN A 454 -27.15 -10.21 -7.47
CA ASN A 454 -26.41 -11.30 -8.11
C ASN A 454 -25.09 -11.50 -7.36
N TYR A 455 -24.57 -12.72 -7.35
CA TYR A 455 -23.25 -13.00 -6.75
C TYR A 455 -22.31 -13.71 -7.71
N ILE A 456 -21.02 -13.56 -7.49
CA ILE A 456 -19.98 -14.41 -8.06
C ILE A 456 -19.00 -14.73 -6.93
N GLY A 457 -18.53 -15.96 -6.84
CA GLY A 457 -17.53 -16.37 -5.86
C GLY A 457 -16.35 -17.07 -6.48
N SER A 458 -15.15 -16.81 -5.95
CA SER A 458 -13.99 -17.67 -6.16
C SER A 458 -13.56 -18.29 -4.83
N GLU A 459 -13.12 -19.54 -4.88
CA GLU A 459 -12.54 -20.22 -3.72
C GLU A 459 -11.53 -21.24 -4.21
N LEU A 460 -10.33 -21.22 -3.64
CA LEU A 460 -9.24 -22.09 -4.05
C LEU A 460 -9.46 -23.52 -3.54
N SER A 461 -10.00 -23.65 -2.32
CA SER A 461 -10.27 -24.94 -1.69
C SER A 461 -11.55 -25.57 -2.23
N ARG A 462 -11.41 -26.71 -2.91
CA ARG A 462 -12.56 -27.51 -3.38
C ARG A 462 -13.52 -27.90 -2.23
N GLU A 463 -12.98 -28.21 -1.06
CA GLU A 463 -13.77 -28.53 0.14
C GLU A 463 -14.66 -27.34 0.55
N TYR A 464 -14.10 -26.12 0.53
CA TYR A 464 -14.83 -24.91 0.92
C TYR A 464 -15.85 -24.49 -0.13
N CYS A 465 -15.54 -24.68 -1.43
CA CYS A 465 -16.54 -24.57 -2.48
C CYS A 465 -17.76 -25.46 -2.21
N GLU A 466 -17.55 -26.72 -1.83
CA GLU A 466 -18.63 -27.68 -1.59
C GLU A 466 -19.49 -27.23 -0.39
N ILE A 467 -18.87 -26.75 0.69
CA ILE A 467 -19.56 -26.14 1.84
C ILE A 467 -20.43 -24.95 1.38
N ALA A 468 -19.85 -24.00 0.64
CA ALA A 468 -20.53 -22.81 0.18
C ALA A 468 -21.70 -23.14 -0.77
N GLN A 469 -21.50 -24.08 -1.70
CA GLN A 469 -22.54 -24.54 -2.62
C GLN A 469 -23.68 -25.24 -1.89
N LYS A 470 -23.37 -26.12 -0.92
CA LYS A 470 -24.36 -26.79 -0.07
C LYS A 470 -25.21 -25.76 0.68
N ARG A 471 -24.58 -24.72 1.23
CA ARG A 471 -25.26 -23.65 1.97
C ARG A 471 -26.19 -22.80 1.09
N ILE A 472 -25.80 -22.55 -0.15
CA ILE A 472 -26.63 -21.81 -1.12
C ILE A 472 -27.80 -22.65 -1.64
N LYS A 473 -27.58 -23.94 -1.92
CA LYS A 473 -28.64 -24.85 -2.40
C LYS A 473 -29.83 -24.94 -1.44
N CYS A 474 -29.64 -24.73 -0.14
CA CYS A 474 -30.73 -24.72 0.84
C CYS A 474 -31.64 -23.46 0.76
N LEU A 475 -31.31 -22.47 -0.06
CA LEU A 475 -32.04 -21.20 -0.20
C LEU A 475 -32.79 -21.07 -1.53
N GLN A 476 -32.48 -21.95 -2.48
CA GLN A 476 -33.12 -22.09 -3.78
C GLN A 476 -34.14 -23.21 -3.71
#